data_AF-A0A150UYK4-F1
#
_entry.id   AF-A0A150UYK4-F1
#
_cell.length_a   1.000
_cell.length_b   1.000
_cell.length_c   1.000
_cell.angle_alpha   90.00
_cell.angle_beta   90.00
_cell.angle_gamma   90.00
#
_symmetry.space_group_name_H-M   'P 1'
#
loop_
_entity.id
_entity.type
_entity.pdbx_description
1 polymer ?
#
loop_
_entity_poly.entity_id
_entity_poly.type
_entity_poly.pdbx_seq_one_letter_code
_entity_poly.pdbx_strand_id
1 'polypeptide(L)'
;MSASRSQHAHPTKRIFRLRDPKPYSGSSLRAYHEFIRVYESSFGLTLENSSVEKDKFMWFMQFLQGNPRDAWYMQCERMRPLYNPTWREFCSFTKDQLEDPIKRGLKAATNFRKALQQPDQTVWAFATYLEVLESELLPYSEAHRVQHIYSKL
;
A
#
# COMPACT_ATOMS: atom_id res chain seq x y z
N MET A 1 6.41 -58.08 -26.28
CA MET A 1 6.30 -57.14 -25.14
C MET A 1 7.43 -56.13 -25.26
N SER A 2 7.11 -54.88 -25.61
CA SER A 2 8.08 -53.78 -25.60
C SER A 2 7.37 -52.51 -25.14
N ALA A 3 7.95 -51.87 -24.13
CA ALA A 3 7.29 -50.96 -23.21
C ALA A 3 6.97 -49.58 -23.81
N SER A 4 5.78 -49.09 -23.45
CA SER A 4 5.28 -47.76 -23.77
C SER A 4 6.04 -46.70 -22.99
N ARG A 5 6.67 -45.75 -23.69
CA ARG A 5 7.37 -44.59 -23.10
C ARG A 5 6.32 -43.51 -22.82
N SER A 6 5.87 -43.43 -21.56
CA SER A 6 5.00 -42.35 -21.08
C SER A 6 5.68 -40.99 -21.28
N GLN A 7 5.08 -40.16 -22.11
CA GLN A 7 5.43 -38.75 -22.26
C GLN A 7 4.97 -38.02 -20.99
N HIS A 8 5.89 -37.71 -20.08
CA HIS A 8 5.62 -36.78 -19.00
C HIS A 8 5.52 -35.37 -19.59
N ALA A 9 4.30 -34.89 -19.77
CA ALA A 9 4.04 -33.48 -20.05
C ALA A 9 4.56 -32.65 -18.86
N HIS A 10 5.58 -31.82 -19.10
CA HIS A 10 5.99 -30.83 -18.12
C HIS A 10 4.81 -29.87 -17.87
N PRO A 11 4.44 -29.59 -16.61
CA PRO A 11 3.40 -28.60 -16.34
C PRO A 11 3.90 -27.25 -16.84
N THR A 12 3.23 -26.70 -17.85
CA THR A 12 3.48 -25.35 -18.36
C THR A 12 3.34 -24.39 -17.18
N LYS A 13 4.47 -23.86 -16.70
CA LYS A 13 4.50 -22.80 -15.69
C LYS A 13 3.54 -21.71 -16.16
N ARG A 14 2.43 -21.49 -15.45
CA ARG A 14 1.52 -20.36 -15.73
C ARG A 14 2.34 -19.09 -15.54
N ILE A 15 2.75 -18.47 -16.63
CA ILE A 15 3.37 -17.15 -16.61
C ILE A 15 2.24 -16.18 -16.24
N PHE A 16 2.11 -15.88 -14.95
CA PHE A 16 1.27 -14.78 -14.49
C PHE A 16 1.87 -13.49 -15.07
N ARG A 17 1.18 -12.91 -16.06
CA ARG A 17 1.55 -11.58 -16.56
C ARG A 17 1.14 -10.58 -15.49
N LEU A 18 2.13 -9.92 -14.90
CA LEU A 18 1.90 -8.80 -13.99
C LEU A 18 1.16 -7.71 -14.75
N ARG A 19 0.11 -7.15 -14.14
CA ARG A 19 -0.60 -6.01 -14.73
C ARG A 19 0.25 -4.76 -14.48
N ASP A 20 0.58 -4.05 -15.54
CA ASP A 20 1.27 -2.76 -15.40
C ASP A 20 0.40 -1.77 -14.61
N PRO A 21 0.92 -1.18 -13.51
CA PRO A 21 0.25 -0.12 -12.79
C PRO A 21 0.07 1.09 -13.70
N LYS A 22 -1.02 1.84 -13.47
CA LYS A 22 -1.11 3.19 -14.01
C LYS A 22 0.01 4.04 -13.38
N PRO A 23 0.64 4.94 -14.14
CA PRO A 23 1.62 5.84 -13.56
C PRO A 23 1.03 6.68 -12.43
N TYR A 24 1.81 6.89 -11.35
CA TYR A 24 1.39 7.63 -10.17
C TYR A 24 2.20 8.93 -10.05
N SER A 25 1.48 10.06 -10.05
CA SER A 25 2.06 11.40 -9.99
C SER A 25 1.77 12.14 -8.68
N GLY A 26 1.29 11.45 -7.63
CA GLY A 26 0.96 12.12 -6.36
C GLY A 26 -0.35 12.90 -6.38
N SER A 27 -1.35 12.45 -7.16
CA SER A 27 -2.57 13.24 -7.40
C SER A 27 -3.61 13.19 -6.26
N SER A 28 -3.73 12.07 -5.54
CA SER A 28 -4.70 11.91 -4.45
C SER A 28 -4.44 10.66 -3.59
N LEU A 29 -5.01 10.62 -2.38
CA LEU A 29 -4.97 9.45 -1.51
C LEU A 29 -5.65 8.22 -2.15
N ARG A 30 -6.73 8.43 -2.90
CA ARG A 30 -7.37 7.35 -3.67
C ARG A 30 -6.43 6.78 -4.73
N ALA A 31 -5.77 7.64 -5.51
CA ALA A 31 -4.80 7.21 -6.51
C ALA A 31 -3.62 6.46 -5.87
N TYR A 32 -3.17 6.91 -4.69
CA TYR A 32 -2.17 6.19 -3.89
C TYR A 32 -2.63 4.77 -3.53
N HIS A 33 -3.83 4.61 -2.95
CA HIS A 33 -4.34 3.28 -2.59
C HIS A 33 -4.53 2.37 -3.80
N GLU A 34 -5.04 2.91 -4.92
CA GLU A 34 -5.16 2.17 -6.17
C GLU A 34 -3.79 1.71 -6.68
N PHE A 35 -2.77 2.59 -6.60
CA PHE A 35 -1.40 2.27 -6.99
C PHE A 35 -0.81 1.14 -6.12
N ILE A 36 -0.80 1.30 -4.79
CA ILE A 36 -0.29 0.30 -3.84
C ILE A 36 -1.01 -1.05 -3.99
N ARG A 37 -2.33 -1.05 -4.16
CA ARG A 37 -3.12 -2.28 -4.33
C ARG A 37 -2.72 -3.06 -5.59
N VAL A 38 -2.27 -2.41 -6.66
CA VAL A 38 -1.76 -3.12 -7.85
C VAL A 38 -0.49 -3.89 -7.51
N TYR A 39 0.43 -3.32 -6.73
CA TYR A 39 1.62 -4.05 -6.27
C TYR A 39 1.23 -5.26 -5.42
N GLU A 40 0.38 -5.06 -4.40
CA GLU A 40 -0.06 -6.12 -3.50
C GLU A 40 -0.78 -7.25 -4.25
N SER A 41 -1.63 -6.91 -5.23
CA SER A 41 -2.32 -7.91 -6.05
C SER A 41 -1.36 -8.66 -6.99
N SER A 42 -0.36 -7.96 -7.51
CA SER A 42 0.58 -8.52 -8.50
C SER A 42 1.65 -9.41 -7.85
N PHE A 43 2.09 -9.06 -6.63
CA PHE A 43 3.20 -9.73 -5.95
C PHE A 43 2.81 -10.46 -4.66
N GLY A 44 1.66 -10.13 -4.06
CA GLY A 44 1.13 -10.80 -2.86
C GLY A 44 0.49 -12.17 -3.14
N LEU A 45 0.15 -12.47 -4.41
CA LEU A 45 -0.38 -13.77 -4.84
C LEU A 45 0.71 -14.75 -5.32
N THR A 46 1.94 -14.30 -5.52
CA THR A 46 3.05 -15.17 -5.98
C THR A 46 3.68 -15.89 -4.79
N LEU A 47 3.20 -17.10 -4.49
CA LEU A 47 3.80 -18.01 -3.51
C LEU A 47 5.17 -18.59 -3.94
N GLU A 48 5.57 -18.44 -5.21
CA GLU A 48 6.68 -19.24 -5.78
C GLU A 48 7.72 -18.48 -6.62
N ASN A 49 7.61 -17.16 -6.80
CA ASN A 49 8.68 -16.41 -7.48
C ASN A 49 9.49 -15.63 -6.44
N SER A 50 10.57 -16.27 -6.01
CA SER A 50 11.67 -15.77 -5.19
C SER A 50 12.50 -14.67 -5.88
N SER A 51 11.88 -13.80 -6.68
CA SER A 51 12.59 -12.57 -7.06
C SER A 51 12.83 -11.77 -5.78
N VAL A 52 14.07 -11.30 -5.60
CA VAL A 52 14.48 -10.51 -4.44
C VAL A 52 13.45 -9.38 -4.28
N GLU A 53 12.98 -9.12 -3.07
CA GLU A 53 11.98 -8.07 -2.80
C GLU A 53 12.40 -6.73 -3.44
N LYS A 54 13.72 -6.49 -3.48
CA LYS A 54 14.38 -5.41 -4.22
C LYS A 54 14.02 -5.34 -5.70
N ASP A 55 13.95 -6.44 -6.43
CA ASP A 55 13.67 -6.43 -7.88
C ASP A 55 12.20 -6.11 -8.16
N LYS A 56 11.28 -6.68 -7.35
CA LYS A 56 9.84 -6.35 -7.39
C LYS A 56 9.65 -4.86 -7.13
N PHE A 57 10.38 -4.36 -6.15
CA PHE A 57 10.38 -2.98 -5.75
C PHE A 57 10.94 -2.05 -6.85
N MET A 58 12.11 -2.35 -7.40
CA MET A 58 12.73 -1.62 -8.53
C MET A 58 11.81 -1.57 -9.75
N TRP A 59 11.14 -2.67 -10.06
CA TRP A 59 10.15 -2.71 -11.13
C TRP A 59 8.95 -1.79 -10.86
N PHE A 60 8.46 -1.73 -9.62
CA PHE A 60 7.28 -0.93 -9.31
C PHE A 60 7.57 0.58 -9.28
N MET A 61 8.78 0.97 -8.86
CA MET A 61 9.19 2.37 -8.79
C MET A 61 9.19 3.10 -10.14
N GLN A 62 9.39 2.39 -11.24
CA GLN A 62 9.41 3.02 -12.59
C GLN A 62 8.08 3.67 -12.96
N PHE A 63 6.99 3.32 -12.26
CA PHE A 63 5.66 3.87 -12.48
C PHE A 63 5.41 5.16 -11.67
N LEU A 64 6.35 5.62 -10.84
CA LEU A 64 6.30 6.98 -10.28
C LEU A 64 6.56 8.02 -11.37
N GLN A 65 5.85 9.14 -11.32
CA GLN A 65 6.02 10.28 -12.22
C GLN A 65 6.04 11.61 -11.48
N GLY A 66 6.67 12.62 -12.09
CA GLY A 66 6.74 13.98 -11.54
C GLY A 66 7.42 14.03 -10.17
N ASN A 67 6.93 14.91 -9.30
CA ASN A 67 7.55 15.20 -8.00
C ASN A 67 7.80 13.95 -7.13
N PRO A 68 6.86 12.98 -6.98
CA PRO A 68 7.13 11.75 -6.23
C PRO A 68 8.31 10.94 -6.76
N ARG A 69 8.49 10.89 -8.09
CA ARG A 69 9.63 10.19 -8.72
C ARG A 69 10.94 10.86 -8.34
N ASP A 70 11.02 12.18 -8.55
CA ASP A 70 12.25 12.94 -8.35
C ASP A 70 12.66 12.94 -6.87
N ALA A 71 11.69 13.15 -5.97
CA ALA A 71 11.91 13.10 -4.54
C ALA A 71 12.40 11.72 -4.07
N TRP A 72 11.85 10.65 -4.65
CA TRP A 72 12.29 9.29 -4.34
C TRP A 72 13.73 9.02 -4.78
N TYR A 73 14.09 9.40 -6.01
CA TYR A 73 15.46 9.24 -6.48
C TYR A 73 16.45 10.06 -5.64
N MET A 74 16.11 11.29 -5.27
CA MET A 74 16.95 12.10 -4.37
C MET A 74 17.15 11.44 -3.00
N GLN A 75 16.10 10.85 -2.42
CA GLN A 75 16.18 10.10 -1.16
C GLN A 75 17.12 8.90 -1.29
N CYS A 76 17.00 8.12 -2.38
CA CYS A 76 17.85 6.97 -2.64
C CYS A 76 19.32 7.37 -2.83
N GLU A 77 19.60 8.41 -3.62
CA GLU A 77 20.99 8.90 -3.83
C GLU A 77 21.61 9.40 -2.53
N ARG A 78 20.85 10.14 -1.70
CA ARG A 78 21.34 10.64 -0.40
C ARG A 78 21.75 9.53 0.56
N MET A 79 21.13 8.35 0.47
CA MET A 79 21.30 7.26 1.42
C MET A 79 22.18 6.12 0.86
N ARG A 80 22.70 6.25 -0.36
CA ARG A 80 23.66 5.29 -0.94
C ARG A 80 25.03 5.33 -0.22
N PRO A 81 25.79 4.22 -0.24
CA PRO A 81 25.52 2.95 -0.92
C PRO A 81 24.76 1.91 -0.06
N LEU A 82 24.52 2.19 1.23
CA LEU A 82 24.03 1.19 2.19
C LEU A 82 22.50 1.10 2.27
N TYR A 83 21.77 2.00 1.62
CA TYR A 83 20.31 2.02 1.72
C TYR A 83 19.63 1.01 0.80
N ASN A 84 18.88 0.10 1.43
CA ASN A 84 18.01 -0.85 0.76
C ASN A 84 16.56 -0.61 1.24
N PRO A 85 15.80 0.28 0.58
CA PRO A 85 14.45 0.63 0.99
C PRO A 85 13.54 -0.60 1.02
N THR A 86 12.72 -0.70 2.07
CA THR A 86 11.68 -1.73 2.18
C THR A 86 10.38 -1.27 1.50
N TRP A 87 9.51 -2.21 1.14
CA TRP A 87 8.18 -1.89 0.60
C TRP A 87 7.38 -0.96 1.53
N ARG A 88 7.45 -1.22 2.84
CA ARG A 88 6.79 -0.40 3.85
C ARG A 88 7.28 1.04 3.85
N GLU A 89 8.59 1.27 3.77
CA GLU A 89 9.16 2.62 3.72
C GLU A 89 8.73 3.36 2.45
N PHE A 90 8.67 2.65 1.32
CA PHE A 90 8.17 3.24 0.08
C PHE A 90 6.69 3.62 0.16
N CYS A 91 5.84 2.77 0.72
CA CYS A 91 4.42 3.07 0.93
C CYS A 91 4.28 4.35 1.77
N SER A 92 4.98 4.43 2.91
CA SER A 92 4.98 5.62 3.76
C SER A 92 5.49 6.85 3.01
N PHE A 93 6.65 6.76 2.36
CA PHE A 93 7.20 7.87 1.58
C PHE A 93 6.22 8.39 0.53
N THR A 94 5.65 7.48 -0.26
CA THR A 94 4.76 7.81 -1.39
C THR A 94 3.46 8.45 -0.90
N LYS A 95 2.98 8.03 0.27
CA LYS A 95 1.83 8.63 0.97
C LYS A 95 2.18 10.02 1.51
N ASP A 96 3.36 10.19 2.09
CA ASP A 96 3.84 11.45 2.65
C ASP A 96 4.11 12.53 1.60
N GLN A 97 4.29 12.14 0.33
CA GLN A 97 4.33 13.10 -0.78
C GLN A 97 2.97 13.79 -1.03
N LEU A 98 1.84 13.22 -0.59
CA LEU A 98 0.52 13.82 -0.78
C LEU A 98 0.23 14.93 0.23
N GLU A 99 0.60 14.68 1.48
CA GLU A 99 0.40 15.58 2.60
C GLU A 99 1.39 15.20 3.69
N ASP A 100 1.95 16.20 4.35
CA ASP A 100 2.83 16.00 5.50
C ASP A 100 2.17 15.08 6.54
N PRO A 101 2.87 14.04 7.05
CA PRO A 101 2.26 13.04 7.93
C PRO A 101 1.71 13.64 9.22
N ILE A 102 2.35 14.69 9.76
CA ILE A 102 1.89 15.37 10.97
C ILE A 102 0.59 16.12 10.67
N LYS A 103 0.51 16.84 9.54
CA LYS A 103 -0.72 17.52 9.11
C LYS A 103 -1.85 16.53 8.87
N ARG A 104 -1.56 15.41 8.20
CA ARG A 104 -2.54 14.34 7.93
C ARG A 104 -3.08 13.73 9.23
N GLY A 105 -2.20 13.43 10.20
CA GLY A 105 -2.60 12.93 11.51
C GLY A 105 -3.44 13.92 12.32
N LEU A 106 -3.09 15.21 12.32
CA LEU A 106 -3.88 16.26 12.97
C LEU A 106 -5.28 16.40 12.36
N LYS A 107 -5.37 16.34 11.03
CA LYS A 107 -6.64 16.37 10.30
C LYS A 107 -7.48 15.13 10.60
N ALA A 108 -6.87 13.95 10.63
CA ALA A 108 -7.53 12.71 11.00
C ALA A 108 -8.08 12.76 12.43
N ALA A 109 -7.27 13.21 13.40
CA ALA A 109 -7.70 13.37 14.80
C ALA A 109 -8.87 14.35 14.93
N THR A 110 -8.81 15.48 14.21
CA THR A 110 -9.88 16.47 14.20
C THR A 110 -11.17 15.91 13.60
N ASN A 111 -11.07 15.22 12.47
CA ASN A 111 -12.22 14.62 11.79
C ASN A 111 -12.81 13.48 12.62
N PHE A 112 -11.97 12.66 13.24
CA PHE A 112 -12.39 11.56 14.10
C PHE A 112 -13.17 12.10 15.30
N ARG A 113 -12.63 13.12 15.99
CA ARG A 113 -13.32 13.77 17.11
C ARG A 113 -14.69 14.33 16.71
N LYS A 114 -14.80 14.90 15.51
CA LYS A 114 -16.06 15.47 15.00
C LYS A 114 -16.99 14.46 14.32
N ALA A 115 -16.52 13.25 14.05
CA ALA A 115 -17.27 12.26 13.30
C ALA A 115 -18.55 11.86 14.06
N LEU A 116 -19.67 11.95 13.36
CA LEU A 116 -20.99 11.43 13.70
C LEU A 116 -21.51 10.70 12.47
N GLN A 117 -22.25 9.61 12.68
CA GLN A 117 -22.90 8.89 11.59
C GLN A 117 -23.94 9.80 10.92
N GLN A 118 -23.88 9.93 9.59
CA GLN A 118 -24.88 10.70 8.85
C GLN A 118 -26.21 9.94 8.78
N PRO A 119 -27.37 10.62 8.66
CA PRO A 119 -28.69 9.97 8.64
C PRO A 119 -28.87 8.92 7.54
N ASP A 120 -28.18 9.07 6.41
CA ASP A 120 -28.20 8.18 5.24
C ASP A 120 -27.01 7.20 5.20
N GLN A 121 -26.08 7.29 6.14
CA GLN A 121 -24.89 6.45 6.18
C GLN A 121 -25.18 5.15 6.93
N THR A 122 -24.81 4.01 6.33
CA THR A 122 -24.89 2.71 7.02
C THR A 122 -23.87 2.62 8.15
N VAL A 123 -24.17 1.80 9.18
CA VAL A 123 -23.24 1.54 10.29
C VAL A 123 -21.89 1.01 9.77
N TRP A 124 -21.91 0.11 8.78
CA TRP A 124 -20.70 -0.39 8.13
C TRP A 124 -19.89 0.71 7.45
N ALA A 125 -20.54 1.57 6.68
CA ALA A 125 -19.85 2.69 6.03
C ALA A 125 -19.26 3.68 7.05
N PHE A 126 -19.93 3.90 8.18
CA PHE A 126 -19.42 4.73 9.26
C PHE A 126 -18.23 4.09 9.97
N ALA A 127 -18.31 2.80 10.30
CA ALA A 127 -17.21 2.04 10.90
C ALA A 127 -15.96 2.06 10.00
N THR A 128 -16.11 1.78 8.71
CA THR A 128 -15.01 1.86 7.74
C THR A 128 -14.41 3.26 7.66
N TYR A 129 -15.24 4.32 7.71
CA TYR A 129 -14.73 5.69 7.75
C TYR A 129 -13.90 5.96 9.01
N LEU A 130 -14.36 5.51 10.18
CA LEU A 130 -13.59 5.64 11.42
C LEU A 130 -12.26 4.89 11.35
N GLU A 131 -12.25 3.64 10.87
CA GLU A 131 -11.01 2.85 10.69
C GLU A 131 -9.98 3.55 9.80
N VAL A 132 -10.42 4.21 8.72
CA VAL A 132 -9.54 4.98 7.85
C VAL A 132 -8.92 6.15 8.61
N LEU A 133 -9.71 6.88 9.41
CA LEU A 133 -9.18 7.97 10.24
C LEU A 133 -8.21 7.46 11.30
N GLU A 134 -8.54 6.35 11.98
CA GLU A 134 -7.67 5.70 12.98
C GLU A 134 -6.32 5.31 12.39
N SER A 135 -6.28 4.86 11.13
CA SER A 135 -5.04 4.45 10.46
C SER A 135 -4.03 5.59 10.24
N GLU A 136 -4.46 6.84 10.37
CA GLU A 136 -3.62 8.04 10.27
C GLU A 136 -3.27 8.66 11.63
N LEU A 137 -3.88 8.17 12.72
CA LEU A 137 -3.59 8.68 14.06
C LEU A 137 -2.22 8.18 14.53
N LEU A 138 -1.59 8.95 15.43
CA LEU A 138 -0.38 8.50 16.11
C LEU A 138 -0.68 7.19 16.87
N PRO A 139 0.28 6.26 16.99
CA PRO A 139 0.05 4.99 17.67
C PRO A 139 -0.50 5.21 19.08
N TYR A 140 -1.67 4.64 19.38
CA TYR A 140 -2.26 4.60 20.72
C TYR A 140 -2.48 3.15 21.15
N SER A 141 -2.47 2.91 22.46
CA SER A 141 -2.74 1.59 23.03
C SER A 141 -4.15 1.10 22.66
N GLU A 142 -4.36 -0.21 22.61
CA GLU A 142 -5.67 -0.81 22.33
C GLU A 142 -6.76 -0.33 23.30
N ALA A 143 -6.41 -0.05 24.56
CA ALA A 143 -7.31 0.55 25.54
C ALA A 143 -7.83 1.94 25.09
N HIS A 144 -6.96 2.79 24.55
CA HIS A 144 -7.38 4.08 23.98
C HIS A 144 -8.28 3.91 22.75
N ARG A 145 -8.05 2.84 21.95
CA ARG A 145 -8.92 2.50 20.81
C ARG A 145 -10.34 2.22 21.26
N VAL A 146 -10.47 1.31 22.22
CA VAL A 146 -11.76 0.88 22.73
C VAL A 146 -12.50 2.05 23.38
N GLN A 147 -11.83 2.87 24.19
CA GLN A 147 -12.40 4.07 24.78
C GLN A 147 -12.90 5.07 23.73
N HIS A 148 -12.14 5.29 22.66
CA HIS A 148 -12.54 6.16 21.56
C HIS A 148 -13.77 5.63 20.80
N ILE A 149 -13.84 4.32 20.53
CA ILE A 149 -15.02 3.72 19.90
C ILE A 149 -16.26 3.90 20.78
N TYR A 150 -16.16 3.62 22.08
CA TYR A 150 -17.28 3.82 23.00
C TYR A 150 -17.74 5.28 23.10
N SER A 151 -16.84 6.25 22.88
CA SER A 151 -17.22 7.68 22.84
C SER A 151 -18.05 8.08 21.61
N LYS A 152 -18.21 7.16 20.64
CA LYS A 152 -18.90 7.36 19.36
C LYS A 152 -20.20 6.57 19.21
N LEU A 153 -20.50 5.67 20.16
CA LEU A 153 -21.76 4.96 20.29
C LEU A 153 -22.77 5.84 21.05
#